data_AF-A0A954FD40-F1
#
_entry.id   AF-A0A954FD40-F1
#
_cell.length_a   1.000
_cell.length_b   1.000
_cell.length_c   1.000
_cell.angle_alpha   90.00
_cell.angle_beta   90.00
_cell.angle_gamma   90.00
#
_symmetry.space_group_name_H-M   'P 1'
#
loop_
_entity.id
_entity.type
_entity.pdbx_description
1 polymer ?
#
loop_
_entity_poly.entity_id
_entity_poly.type
_entity_poly.pdbx_seq_one_letter_code
_entity_poly.pdbx_strand_id
1 'polypeptide(L)'
;MALSPAQNRLLNIAALIFAALGLAWVVYIQAIRGMTSGPDFIQAVKSGEITADSVTSIEVVEPPPGYSAFTASEYERLTRLATITDQTAINDLLTALLGARPGQYSQNHPSLQYHVYLKVNCQEDFFWLDVEEHQDAKSAVLTVEANNRNALNPNGATLYYLQNYAEVLGLLQQKEK
;
A
#
# COMPACT_ATOMS: atom_id res chain seq x y z
N MET A 1 -15.05 -12.33 48.61
CA MET A 1 -14.89 -13.77 48.35
C MET A 1 -13.55 -13.94 47.65
N ALA A 2 -12.55 -14.53 48.31
CA ALA A 2 -11.22 -14.73 47.71
C ALA A 2 -11.26 -15.98 46.82
N LEU A 3 -10.75 -15.88 45.59
CA LEU A 3 -10.64 -17.01 44.67
C LEU A 3 -9.70 -18.06 45.26
N SER A 4 -10.05 -19.34 45.08
CA SER A 4 -9.17 -20.42 45.50
C SER A 4 -7.88 -20.44 44.65
N PRO A 5 -6.78 -21.04 45.16
CA PRO A 5 -5.53 -21.14 44.39
C PRO A 5 -5.71 -21.81 43.02
N ALA A 6 -6.64 -22.77 42.90
CA ALA A 6 -6.96 -23.42 41.63
C ALA A 6 -7.73 -22.50 40.68
N GLN A 7 -8.68 -21.71 41.19
CA GLN A 7 -9.42 -20.73 40.40
C GLN A 7 -8.51 -19.61 39.90
N ASN A 8 -7.56 -19.13 40.72
CA ASN A 8 -6.56 -18.15 40.31
C ASN A 8 -5.64 -18.69 39.21
N ARG A 9 -5.23 -19.97 39.28
CA ARG A 9 -4.43 -20.61 38.22
C ARG A 9 -5.20 -20.71 36.91
N LEU A 10 -6.46 -21.12 36.95
CA LEU A 10 -7.32 -21.18 35.76
C LEU A 10 -7.54 -19.80 35.14
N LEU A 11 -7.77 -18.78 35.96
CA LEU A 11 -7.94 -17.40 35.49
C LEU A 11 -6.68 -16.88 34.80
N ASN A 12 -5.50 -17.14 35.39
CA ASN A 12 -4.22 -16.76 34.80
C ASN A 12 -3.94 -17.50 33.49
N ILE A 13 -4.26 -18.80 33.41
CA ILE A 13 -4.13 -19.57 32.17
C ILE A 13 -5.08 -19.02 31.09
N ALA A 14 -6.34 -18.76 31.43
CA ALA A 14 -7.30 -18.16 30.50
C ALA A 14 -6.81 -16.79 30.01
N ALA A 15 -6.33 -15.93 30.90
CA ALA A 15 -5.78 -14.62 30.53
C ALA A 15 -4.57 -14.74 29.58
N LEU A 16 -3.68 -15.71 29.80
CA LEU A 16 -2.54 -15.98 28.90
C LEU A 16 -3.01 -16.48 27.53
N ILE A 17 -4.03 -17.34 27.47
CA ILE A 17 -4.60 -17.82 26.20
C ILE A 17 -5.24 -16.66 25.43
N PHE A 18 -6.02 -15.81 26.09
CA PHE A 18 -6.63 -14.63 25.45
C PHE A 18 -5.56 -13.65 24.95
N ALA A 19 -4.51 -13.41 25.72
CA ALA A 19 -3.39 -12.58 25.28
C ALA A 19 -2.66 -13.17 24.07
N ALA A 20 -2.41 -14.48 24.06
CA ALA A 20 -1.77 -15.17 22.95
C ALA A 20 -2.62 -15.15 21.67
N LEU A 21 -3.93 -15.36 21.79
CA LEU A 21 -4.85 -15.25 20.65
C LEU A 21 -4.96 -13.82 20.13
N GLY A 22 -4.98 -12.83 21.02
CA GLY A 22 -4.94 -11.42 20.64
C GLY A 22 -3.68 -11.05 19.87
N LEU A 23 -2.51 -11.50 20.33
CA LEU A 23 -1.24 -11.30 19.63
C LEU A 23 -1.21 -12.01 18.27
N ALA A 24 -1.66 -13.26 18.21
CA ALA A 24 -1.77 -13.99 16.95
C ALA A 24 -2.70 -13.28 15.96
N TRP A 25 -3.79 -12.69 16.44
CA TRP A 25 -4.71 -11.90 15.60
C TRP A 25 -4.06 -10.62 15.09
N VAL A 26 -3.33 -9.89 15.92
CA VAL A 26 -2.59 -8.68 15.50
C VAL A 26 -1.55 -9.03 14.44
N VAL A 27 -0.78 -10.10 14.64
CA VAL A 27 0.19 -10.60 13.66
C VAL A 27 -0.52 -10.98 12.36
N TYR A 28 -1.66 -11.67 12.43
CA TYR A 28 -2.43 -12.04 11.24
C TYR A 28 -2.92 -10.81 10.46
N ILE A 29 -3.48 -9.80 11.13
CA ILE A 29 -3.98 -8.58 10.48
C ILE A 29 -2.85 -7.81 9.79
N GLN A 30 -1.72 -7.61 10.49
CA GLN A 30 -0.62 -6.78 9.98
C GLN A 30 0.26 -7.52 8.97
N ALA A 31 0.65 -8.76 9.28
CA ALA A 31 1.65 -9.49 8.50
C ALA A 31 1.05 -10.36 7.39
N ILE A 32 -0.24 -10.74 7.48
CA ILE A 32 -0.91 -11.55 6.45
C ILE A 32 -1.89 -10.69 5.66
N ARG A 33 -2.82 -10.00 6.33
CA ARG A 33 -3.77 -9.15 5.63
C ARG A 33 -3.20 -7.82 5.15
N GLY A 34 -2.00 -7.42 5.58
CA GLY A 34 -1.36 -6.17 5.15
C GLY A 34 -2.07 -4.91 5.65
N MET A 35 -3.03 -5.03 6.56
CA MET A 35 -3.81 -3.88 7.03
C MET A 35 -3.31 -3.39 8.38
N THR A 36 -3.19 -2.07 8.50
CA THR A 36 -3.04 -1.36 9.77
C THR A 36 -4.24 -0.45 9.98
N SER A 37 -4.36 0.17 11.16
CA SER A 37 -5.42 1.12 11.42
C SER A 37 -5.15 2.48 10.75
N GLY A 38 -6.19 3.11 10.21
CA GLY A 38 -6.12 4.49 9.71
C GLY A 38 -6.54 4.61 8.25
N PRO A 39 -6.36 5.78 7.63
CA PRO A 39 -6.57 5.95 6.20
C PRO A 39 -5.52 5.18 5.39
N ASP A 40 -5.88 4.80 4.16
CA ASP A 40 -4.87 4.42 3.16
C ASP A 40 -4.15 5.66 2.61
N PHE A 41 -3.09 5.46 1.83
CA PHE A 41 -2.31 6.56 1.26
C PHE A 41 -3.17 7.58 0.49
N ILE A 42 -4.07 7.15 -0.39
CA ILE A 42 -4.89 8.05 -1.21
C ILE A 42 -5.86 8.84 -0.33
N GLN A 43 -6.44 8.21 0.69
CA GLN A 43 -7.27 8.90 1.68
C GLN A 43 -6.47 9.93 2.48
N ALA A 44 -5.25 9.57 2.91
CA ALA A 44 -4.37 10.45 3.65
C ALA A 44 -3.99 11.69 2.82
N VAL A 45 -3.66 11.51 1.54
CA VAL A 45 -3.39 12.61 0.59
C VAL A 45 -4.62 13.51 0.43
N LYS A 46 -5.81 12.94 0.20
CA LYS A 46 -7.06 13.71 0.05
C LYS A 46 -7.46 14.49 1.29
N SER A 47 -7.14 13.96 2.47
CA SER A 47 -7.40 14.64 3.75
C SER A 47 -6.40 15.75 4.06
N GLY A 48 -5.28 15.81 3.34
CA GLY A 48 -4.16 16.71 3.62
C GLY A 48 -3.23 16.23 4.75
N GLU A 49 -3.43 15.01 5.28
CA GLU A 49 -2.53 14.38 6.25
C GLU A 49 -1.15 14.09 5.65
N ILE A 50 -1.13 13.68 4.39
CA ILE A 50 0.09 13.52 3.59
C ILE A 50 0.16 14.65 2.57
N THR A 51 1.23 15.43 2.64
CA THR A 51 1.59 16.47 1.67
C THR A 51 2.92 16.14 1.02
N ALA A 52 3.28 16.86 -0.04
CA ALA A 52 4.56 16.65 -0.70
C ALA A 52 5.72 16.73 0.31
N ASP A 53 5.72 17.72 1.20
CA ASP A 53 6.79 17.94 2.20
C ASP A 53 6.93 16.79 3.21
N SER A 54 5.89 15.96 3.36
CA SER A 54 5.94 14.78 4.25
C SER A 54 6.61 13.57 3.60
N VAL A 55 6.65 13.51 2.26
CA VAL A 55 7.23 12.41 1.48
C VAL A 55 8.70 12.71 1.23
N THR A 56 9.57 11.77 1.62
CA THR A 56 11.02 11.88 1.46
C THR A 56 11.51 11.23 0.18
N SER A 57 10.87 10.13 -0.25
CA SER A 57 11.15 9.49 -1.53
C SER A 57 10.01 8.57 -1.96
N ILE A 58 9.94 8.31 -3.27
CA ILE A 58 9.09 7.27 -3.84
C ILE A 58 9.99 6.30 -4.59
N GLU A 59 10.07 5.07 -4.11
CA GLU A 59 10.81 4.01 -4.78
C GLU A 59 9.88 3.31 -5.76
N VAL A 60 10.26 3.28 -7.04
CA VAL A 60 9.55 2.58 -8.11
C VAL A 60 10.27 1.25 -8.33
N VAL A 61 9.56 0.14 -8.13
CA VAL A 61 10.15 -1.20 -8.28
C VAL A 61 9.36 -2.06 -9.26
N GLU A 62 10.07 -2.99 -9.89
CA GLU A 62 9.49 -3.99 -10.76
C GLU A 62 8.81 -5.09 -9.93
N PRO A 63 7.53 -5.40 -10.22
CA PRO A 63 6.80 -6.48 -9.57
C PRO A 63 7.40 -7.85 -9.96
N PRO A 64 7.38 -8.84 -9.05
CA PRO A 64 7.81 -10.19 -9.39
C PRO A 64 6.86 -10.83 -10.43
N PRO A 65 7.37 -11.70 -11.33
CA PRO A 65 6.52 -12.44 -12.26
C PRO A 65 5.53 -13.34 -11.50
N GLY A 66 4.24 -13.22 -11.82
CA GLY A 66 3.18 -13.90 -11.08
C GLY A 66 2.83 -13.10 -9.82
N TYR A 67 1.79 -12.30 -9.96
CA TYR A 67 1.20 -11.45 -8.92
C TYR A 67 1.25 -12.11 -7.54
N SER A 68 1.98 -11.51 -6.61
CA SER A 68 2.02 -12.00 -5.23
C SER A 68 2.25 -10.86 -4.26
N ALA A 69 1.55 -10.97 -3.13
CA ALA A 69 1.90 -10.28 -1.91
C ALA A 69 3.38 -10.56 -1.61
N PHE A 70 4.14 -9.50 -1.36
CA PHE A 70 5.54 -9.60 -0.97
C PHE A 70 5.71 -9.17 0.49
N THR A 71 6.59 -9.87 1.19
CA THR A 71 7.11 -9.45 2.49
C THR A 71 8.14 -8.33 2.31
N ALA A 72 8.43 -7.58 3.37
CA ALA A 72 9.49 -6.57 3.34
C ALA A 72 10.86 -7.13 2.88
N SER A 73 11.19 -8.39 3.19
CA SER A 73 12.45 -8.99 2.74
C SER A 73 12.44 -9.44 1.28
N GLU A 74 11.26 -9.72 0.72
CA GLU A 74 11.08 -9.94 -0.71
C GLU A 74 11.16 -8.63 -1.47
N TYR A 75 10.59 -7.55 -0.92
CA TYR A 75 10.71 -6.21 -1.48
C TYR A 75 12.16 -5.78 -1.71
N GLU A 76 13.04 -5.96 -0.71
CA GLU A 76 14.45 -5.56 -0.83
C GLU A 76 15.22 -6.33 -1.92
N ARG A 77 14.64 -7.42 -2.45
CA ARG A 77 15.20 -8.21 -3.55
C ARG A 77 14.63 -7.81 -4.92
N LEU A 78 13.63 -6.95 -4.97
CA LEU A 78 13.03 -6.49 -6.21
C LEU A 78 13.94 -5.48 -6.94
N THR A 79 13.82 -5.48 -8.26
CA THR A 79 14.57 -4.54 -9.10
C THR A 79 14.04 -3.13 -8.89
N ARG A 80 14.87 -2.23 -8.35
CA ARG A 80 14.59 -0.78 -8.35
C ARG A 80 14.70 -0.24 -9.77
N LEU A 81 13.64 0.41 -10.24
CA LEU A 81 13.61 1.09 -11.53
C LEU A 81 13.99 2.56 -11.40
N ALA A 82 13.57 3.20 -10.31
CA ALA A 82 13.89 4.58 -9.98
C ALA A 82 13.62 4.92 -8.51
N THR A 83 14.26 5.99 -8.02
CA THR A 83 13.96 6.64 -6.74
C THR A 83 13.63 8.11 -6.98
N ILE A 84 12.36 8.47 -6.86
CA ILE A 84 11.91 9.85 -7.01
C ILE A 84 12.14 10.59 -5.71
N THR A 85 13.05 11.57 -5.74
CA THR A 85 13.34 12.49 -4.63
C THR A 85 13.09 13.95 -4.99
N ASP A 86 12.77 14.22 -6.27
CA ASP A 86 12.43 15.56 -6.72
C ASP A 86 11.05 15.97 -6.15
N GLN A 87 11.05 17.07 -5.42
CA GLN A 87 9.87 17.55 -4.70
C GLN A 87 8.74 17.97 -5.63
N THR A 88 9.06 18.43 -6.84
CA THR A 88 8.07 18.81 -7.85
C THR A 88 7.38 17.57 -8.38
N ALA A 89 8.14 16.54 -8.77
CA ALA A 89 7.61 15.26 -9.22
C ALA A 89 6.74 14.58 -8.15
N ILE A 90 7.16 14.62 -6.88
CA ILE A 90 6.36 14.13 -5.75
C ILE A 90 5.04 14.90 -5.66
N ASN A 91 5.09 16.24 -5.70
CA ASN A 91 3.89 17.07 -5.62
C ASN A 91 2.93 16.84 -6.79
N ASP A 92 3.45 16.67 -8.01
CA ASP A 92 2.65 16.41 -9.20
C ASP A 92 1.94 15.05 -9.11
N LEU A 93 2.65 14.01 -8.65
CA LEU A 93 2.06 12.70 -8.40
C LEU A 93 0.95 12.76 -7.34
N LEU A 94 1.20 13.43 -6.20
CA LEU A 94 0.19 13.60 -5.16
C LEU A 94 -1.03 14.38 -5.67
N THR A 95 -0.81 15.43 -6.45
CA THR A 95 -1.88 16.25 -7.05
C THR A 95 -2.74 15.41 -7.98
N ALA A 96 -2.14 14.56 -8.81
CA ALA A 96 -2.89 13.66 -9.68
C ALA A 96 -3.72 12.64 -8.89
N LEU A 97 -3.18 12.11 -7.79
CA LEU A 97 -3.88 11.16 -6.91
C LEU A 97 -5.11 11.74 -6.21
N LEU A 98 -5.24 13.06 -6.10
CA LEU A 98 -6.48 13.70 -5.63
C LEU A 98 -7.67 13.36 -6.54
N GLY A 99 -7.43 13.13 -7.83
CA GLY A 99 -8.44 12.74 -8.82
C GLY A 99 -8.85 11.26 -8.77
N ALA A 100 -8.17 10.42 -7.98
CA ALA A 100 -8.45 9.00 -7.89
C ALA A 100 -9.86 8.72 -7.37
N ARG A 101 -10.54 7.72 -7.93
CA ARG A 101 -11.89 7.33 -7.51
C ARG A 101 -11.87 5.94 -6.91
N PRO A 102 -12.56 5.70 -5.78
CA PRO A 102 -12.57 4.38 -5.15
C PRO A 102 -13.30 3.35 -6.01
N GLY A 103 -12.84 2.11 -5.94
CA GLY A 103 -13.40 0.96 -6.64
C GLY A 103 -12.68 0.65 -7.96
N GLN A 104 -13.28 -0.25 -8.73
CA GLN A 104 -12.76 -0.70 -10.01
C GLN A 104 -13.41 0.07 -11.17
N TYR A 105 -12.64 0.40 -12.19
CA TYR A 105 -13.19 0.87 -13.45
C TYR A 105 -13.59 -0.31 -14.33
N SER A 106 -14.83 -0.29 -14.85
CA SER A 106 -15.32 -1.37 -15.70
C SER A 106 -14.76 -1.24 -17.11
N GLN A 107 -13.89 -2.18 -17.51
CA GLN A 107 -13.36 -2.30 -18.87
C GLN A 107 -13.75 -3.64 -19.49
N ASN A 108 -13.81 -3.70 -20.82
CA ASN A 108 -14.14 -4.93 -21.52
C ASN A 108 -12.86 -5.60 -22.02
N HIS A 109 -12.46 -6.71 -21.38
CA HIS A 109 -11.22 -7.43 -21.67
C HIS A 109 -9.98 -6.52 -21.70
N PRO A 110 -9.68 -5.81 -20.59
CA PRO A 110 -8.48 -4.99 -20.53
C PRO A 110 -7.23 -5.86 -20.61
N SER A 111 -6.17 -5.25 -21.13
CA SER A 111 -4.82 -5.79 -21.16
C SER A 111 -3.90 -4.90 -20.33
N LEU A 112 -3.06 -5.55 -19.50
CA LEU A 112 -2.08 -4.87 -18.67
C LEU A 112 -0.96 -4.32 -19.56
N GLN A 113 -0.74 -3.01 -19.50
CA GLN A 113 0.29 -2.30 -20.27
C GLN A 113 1.52 -1.98 -19.43
N TYR A 114 1.30 -1.68 -18.15
CA TYR A 114 2.34 -1.26 -17.23
C TYR A 114 1.99 -1.70 -15.81
N HIS A 115 2.99 -2.07 -15.03
CA HIS A 115 2.81 -2.54 -13.66
C HIS A 115 4.06 -2.25 -12.84
N VAL A 116 3.90 -1.55 -11.73
CA VAL A 116 4.96 -1.25 -10.75
C VAL A 116 4.42 -1.25 -9.34
N TYR A 117 5.30 -1.55 -8.38
CA TYR A 117 5.03 -1.24 -6.99
C TYR A 117 5.74 0.05 -6.58
N LEU A 118 5.09 0.83 -5.73
CA LEU A 118 5.66 2.04 -5.15
C LEU A 118 5.79 1.88 -3.64
N LYS A 119 6.99 2.13 -3.12
CA LYS A 119 7.18 2.44 -1.70
C LYS A 119 7.22 3.94 -1.54
N VAL A 120 6.21 4.51 -0.91
CA VAL A 120 6.22 5.93 -0.55
C VAL A 120 6.80 6.05 0.84
N ASN A 121 8.03 6.54 0.94
CA ASN A 121 8.70 6.78 2.21
C ASN A 121 8.37 8.20 2.68
N CYS A 122 7.95 8.32 3.94
CA CYS A 122 7.79 9.57 4.65
C CYS A 122 8.89 9.68 5.73
N GLN A 123 8.91 10.75 6.53
CA GLN A 123 9.94 10.93 7.55
C GLN A 123 9.97 9.82 8.61
N GLU A 124 8.79 9.33 9.03
CA GLU A 124 8.67 8.37 10.15
C GLU A 124 7.93 7.07 9.76
N ASP A 125 7.42 6.99 8.53
CA ASP A 125 6.56 5.91 8.10
C ASP A 125 6.65 5.69 6.59
N PHE A 126 5.91 4.70 6.10
CA PHE A 126 5.82 4.41 4.68
C PHE A 126 4.45 3.87 4.29
N PHE A 127 4.18 3.90 2.99
CA PHE A 127 3.01 3.30 2.35
C PHE A 127 3.42 2.44 1.15
N TRP A 128 2.59 1.45 0.84
CA TRP A 128 2.69 0.63 -0.37
C TRP A 128 1.58 0.98 -1.34
N LEU A 129 1.95 1.16 -2.61
CA LEU A 129 1.01 1.24 -3.72
C LEU A 129 1.33 0.15 -4.74
N ASP A 130 0.29 -0.49 -5.24
CA ASP A 130 0.33 -1.28 -6.47
C ASP A 130 -0.30 -0.46 -7.59
N VAL A 131 0.43 -0.28 -8.69
CA VAL A 131 0.03 0.60 -9.79
C VAL A 131 0.06 -0.16 -11.09
N GLU A 132 -1.11 -0.28 -11.71
CA GLU A 132 -1.31 -0.97 -12.98
C GLU A 132 -1.98 -0.07 -14.02
N GLU A 133 -1.46 -0.06 -15.24
CA GLU A 133 -2.16 0.51 -16.38
C GLU A 133 -2.93 -0.58 -17.13
N HIS A 134 -4.25 -0.42 -17.20
CA HIS A 134 -5.14 -1.31 -17.94
C HIS A 134 -5.72 -0.61 -19.15
N GLN A 135 -5.56 -1.23 -20.32
CA GLN A 135 -6.07 -0.69 -21.57
C GLN A 135 -6.96 -1.70 -22.30
N ASP A 136 -8.14 -1.24 -22.74
CA ASP A 136 -8.98 -1.92 -23.70
C ASP A 136 -9.13 -1.08 -24.99
N ALA A 137 -9.96 -1.55 -25.92
CA ALA A 137 -10.15 -0.87 -27.20
C ALA A 137 -10.79 0.53 -27.11
N LYS A 138 -11.32 0.93 -25.94
CA LYS A 138 -12.10 2.17 -25.75
C LYS A 138 -11.53 3.09 -24.68
N SER A 139 -10.71 2.57 -23.78
CA SER A 139 -10.29 3.27 -22.58
C SER A 139 -8.94 2.75 -22.10
N ALA A 140 -8.22 3.63 -21.44
CA ALA A 140 -7.04 3.30 -20.67
C ALA A 140 -7.24 3.90 -19.27
N VAL A 141 -6.88 3.17 -18.23
CA VAL A 141 -7.03 3.58 -16.83
C VAL A 141 -5.82 3.17 -16.03
N LEU A 142 -5.46 3.99 -15.05
CA LEU A 142 -4.49 3.61 -14.03
C LEU A 142 -5.25 3.12 -12.80
N THR A 143 -5.04 1.87 -12.45
CA THR A 143 -5.50 1.27 -11.20
C THR A 143 -4.43 1.48 -10.14
N VAL A 144 -4.85 1.88 -8.93
CA VAL A 144 -3.95 2.05 -7.78
C VAL A 144 -4.54 1.33 -6.59
N GLU A 145 -3.88 0.30 -6.09
CA GLU A 145 -4.19 -0.30 -4.80
C GLU A 145 -3.33 0.35 -3.73
N ALA A 146 -3.96 1.04 -2.78
CA ALA A 146 -3.28 1.79 -1.73
C ALA A 146 -3.43 1.13 -0.36
N ASN A 147 -2.31 0.92 0.32
CA ASN A 147 -2.30 0.38 1.68
C ASN A 147 -2.38 1.45 2.76
N ASN A 148 -2.68 0.99 3.97
CA ASN A 148 -2.55 1.78 5.18
C ASN A 148 -1.08 1.98 5.56
N ARG A 149 -0.86 2.99 6.41
CA ARG A 149 0.47 3.36 6.92
C ARG A 149 1.17 2.16 7.56
N ASN A 150 2.44 1.94 7.21
CA ASN A 150 3.28 0.87 7.76
C ASN A 150 2.75 -0.56 7.54
N ALA A 151 1.89 -0.77 6.54
CA ALA A 151 1.52 -2.10 6.07
C ALA A 151 2.77 -2.93 5.73
N LEU A 152 2.89 -4.15 6.24
CA LEU A 152 4.11 -4.96 6.08
C LEU A 152 4.18 -5.72 4.75
N ASN A 153 3.07 -5.74 4.01
CA ASN A 153 2.92 -6.34 2.70
C ASN A 153 1.77 -5.62 1.97
N PRO A 154 1.63 -5.77 0.64
CA PRO A 154 0.64 -5.01 -0.12
C PRO A 154 -0.81 -5.52 -0.01
N ASN A 155 -1.09 -6.59 0.75
CA ASN A 155 -2.46 -7.12 0.88
C ASN A 155 -3.40 -6.16 1.60
N GLY A 156 -4.70 -6.30 1.32
CA GLY A 156 -5.74 -5.56 2.02
C GLY A 156 -5.82 -4.08 1.63
N ALA A 157 -5.13 -3.72 0.55
CA ALA A 157 -5.16 -2.41 -0.06
C ALA A 157 -6.58 -2.02 -0.52
N THR A 158 -6.84 -0.71 -0.50
CA THR A 158 -8.05 -0.14 -1.08
C THR A 158 -7.81 0.16 -2.55
N LEU A 159 -8.70 -0.31 -3.41
CA LEU A 159 -8.63 -0.14 -4.86
C LEU A 159 -9.15 1.23 -5.31
N TYR A 160 -8.40 1.89 -6.19
CA TYR A 160 -8.77 3.15 -6.85
C TYR A 160 -8.49 3.09 -8.35
N TYR A 161 -9.12 3.99 -9.11
CA TYR A 161 -8.80 4.22 -10.52
C TYR A 161 -8.65 5.71 -10.87
N LEU A 162 -7.82 5.99 -11.87
CA LEU A 162 -7.63 7.30 -12.50
C LEU A 162 -7.78 7.17 -14.03
N GLN A 163 -8.46 8.14 -14.66
CA GLN A 163 -8.62 8.20 -16.12
C GLN A 163 -7.68 9.21 -16.79
N ASN A 164 -7.26 10.25 -16.05
CA ASN A 164 -6.33 11.28 -16.52
C ASN A 164 -4.99 11.09 -15.80
N TYR A 165 -4.18 10.15 -16.29
CA TYR A 165 -2.98 9.68 -15.58
C TYR A 165 -1.69 9.73 -16.42
N ALA A 166 -1.72 10.34 -17.61
CA ALA A 166 -0.57 10.38 -18.51
C ALA A 166 0.68 10.99 -17.86
N GLU A 167 0.50 12.04 -17.05
CA GLU A 167 1.59 12.68 -16.30
C GLU A 167 2.15 11.73 -15.22
N VAL A 168 1.29 11.05 -14.48
CA VAL A 168 1.70 10.04 -13.48
C VAL A 168 2.50 8.94 -14.13
N LEU A 169 2.00 8.38 -15.24
CA LEU A 169 2.70 7.32 -15.96
C LEU A 169 4.06 7.79 -16.48
N GLY A 170 4.12 9.02 -17.01
CA GLY A 170 5.36 9.64 -17.46
C GLY A 170 6.41 9.78 -16.35
N LEU A 171 5.99 10.09 -15.12
CA LEU A 171 6.88 10.15 -13.95
C LEU A 171 7.38 8.75 -13.54
N LEU A 172 6.49 7.76 -13.49
CA LEU A 172 6.83 6.40 -13.05
C LEU A 172 7.75 5.65 -14.04
N GLN A 173 7.66 5.98 -15.33
CA GLN A 173 8.48 5.37 -16.37
C GLN A 173 9.89 5.97 -16.50
N GLN A 174 10.20 7.05 -15.76
CA GLN A 174 11.56 7.59 -15.75
C GLN A 174 12.50 6.60 -15.08
N LYS A 175 13.43 6.04 -15.85
CA LYS A 175 14.49 5.18 -15.31
C LYS A 175 15.65 6.05 -14.84
N GLU A 176 16.24 5.70 -13.71
CA GLU A 176 17.56 6.24 -13.34
C GLU A 176 18.57 5.87 -14.45
N LYS A 177 19.33 6.86 -14.93
CA LYS A 177 20.38 6.69 -15.95
C LYS A 177 21.69 6.26 -15.31
#